data_AF-X1GU81-F1
#
_entry.id   AF-X1GU81-F1
#
_cell.length_a   1.000
_cell.length_b   1.000
_cell.length_c   1.000
_cell.angle_alpha   90.00
_cell.angle_beta   90.00
_cell.angle_gamma   90.00
#
_symmetry.space_group_name_H-M   'P 1'
#
loop_
_entity.id
_entity.type
_entity.pdbx_description
1 polymer ?
#
loop_
_entity_poly.entity_id
_entity_poly.type
_entity_poly.pdbx_seq_one_letter_code
_entity_poly.pdbx_strand_id
1 'polypeptide(L)'
;YTWKSGIKSGMKLEDVQVPKCLPDSEEVRIDICDYYWEVQRFDREVGELLKILDDNGELDNTLVVISGDNGMPFPRCKSNLYDLGTNVPLAVRWPERVKAGRSVRDFISLADLAPTFLEAVGLKPTPEMTARSFLNVLTSGKSGRVDPKRNHVLTGKERHVPSQETGMGGYPMRAMRTQNFLYIRNFKPDRWPAGAPGGYAKPTKIDISRPLSTKYGYSDIDAAPTKSYMLKHRDDPEVKRLFELGFGKRPAEELYDLQKDPEQLNNVADRPDYA
;
A
#
# COMPACT_ATOMS: atom_id res chain seq x y z
N TYR A 1 6.58 -3.60 18.08
CA TYR A 1 7.29 -2.42 17.55
C TYR A 1 8.48 -2.12 18.45
N THR A 2 9.67 -1.97 17.88
CA THR A 2 10.90 -1.69 18.62
C THR A 2 11.50 -0.39 18.09
N TRP A 3 11.32 0.70 18.83
CA TRP A 3 11.82 2.03 18.46
C TRP A 3 13.33 2.03 18.20
N LYS A 4 13.75 2.60 17.06
CA LYS A 4 15.14 2.71 16.58
C LYS A 4 15.80 1.36 16.28
N SER A 5 15.04 0.32 15.95
CA SER A 5 15.61 -0.97 15.51
C SER A 5 16.43 -0.84 14.22
N GLY A 6 15.99 -0.02 13.26
CA GLY A 6 16.70 0.19 12.00
C GLY A 6 18.04 0.92 12.18
N ILE A 7 18.07 1.94 13.03
CA ILE A 7 19.34 2.60 13.38
C ILE A 7 20.29 1.62 14.07
N LYS A 8 19.77 0.80 15.00
CA LYS A 8 20.57 -0.20 15.74
C LYS A 8 21.11 -1.31 14.84
N SER A 9 20.47 -1.59 13.70
CA SER A 9 20.99 -2.53 12.70
C SER A 9 22.07 -1.90 11.79
N GLY A 10 22.35 -0.59 11.95
CA GLY A 10 23.35 0.14 11.18
C GLY A 10 22.78 0.91 9.98
N MET A 11 21.46 0.92 9.79
CA MET A 11 20.82 1.73 8.75
C MET A 11 20.88 3.21 9.10
N LYS A 12 20.90 4.05 8.05
CA LYS A 12 21.09 5.48 8.15
C LYS A 12 19.80 6.23 7.84
N LEU A 13 19.49 7.29 8.61
CA LEU A 13 18.25 8.04 8.43
C LEU A 13 18.26 8.91 7.16
N GLU A 14 19.44 9.29 6.68
CA GLU A 14 19.60 10.03 5.43
C GLU A 14 19.20 9.22 4.19
N ASP A 15 19.26 7.88 4.26
CA ASP A 15 18.86 6.98 3.18
C ASP A 15 17.35 6.72 3.15
N VAL A 16 16.62 7.18 4.17
CA VAL A 16 15.16 7.00 4.28
C VAL A 16 14.45 7.94 3.30
N GLN A 17 13.60 7.36 2.46
CA GLN A 17 12.70 8.09 1.59
C GLN A 17 11.34 8.25 2.29
N VAL A 18 11.02 9.48 2.70
CA VAL A 18 9.75 9.80 3.35
C VAL A 18 8.68 10.06 2.28
N PRO A 19 7.57 9.30 2.24
CA PRO A 19 6.44 9.60 1.35
C PRO A 19 5.92 11.02 1.55
N LYS A 20 5.63 11.74 0.45
CA LYS A 20 5.26 13.18 0.53
C LYS A 20 3.95 13.46 1.24
N CYS A 21 3.14 12.44 1.53
CA CYS A 21 1.96 12.56 2.37
C CYS A 21 2.25 12.51 3.87
N LEU A 22 3.52 12.34 4.29
CA LEU A 22 3.96 12.28 5.68
C LEU A 22 4.94 13.42 5.99
N PRO A 23 4.97 13.95 7.23
CA PRO A 23 5.95 14.96 7.61
C PRO A 23 7.38 14.40 7.57
N ASP A 24 8.31 15.15 6.98
CA ASP A 24 9.72 14.77 6.95
C ASP A 24 10.43 15.21 8.24
N SER A 25 10.17 14.49 9.34
CA SER A 25 10.80 14.69 10.64
C SER A 25 11.74 13.54 11.00
N GLU A 26 12.64 13.74 11.97
CA GLU A 26 13.52 12.68 12.47
C GLU A 26 12.70 11.47 12.98
N GLU A 27 11.59 11.70 13.69
CA GLU A 27 10.76 10.62 14.22
C GLU A 27 10.05 9.81 13.14
N VAL A 28 9.55 10.48 12.11
CA VAL A 28 8.94 9.79 10.96
C VAL A 28 10.01 9.01 10.18
N ARG A 29 11.21 9.57 10.00
CA ARG A 29 12.34 8.85 9.41
C ARG A 29 12.74 7.64 10.24
N ILE A 30 12.77 7.72 11.57
CA ILE A 30 13.04 6.58 12.45
C ILE A 30 12.00 5.47 12.25
N ASP A 31 10.72 5.81 12.22
CA ASP A 31 9.63 4.85 12.04
C ASP A 31 9.74 4.11 10.70
N ILE A 32 10.01 4.84 9.61
CA ILE A 32 10.23 4.25 8.29
C ILE A 32 11.53 3.42 8.25
N CYS A 33 12.59 3.86 8.93
CA CYS A 33 13.83 3.11 9.04
C CYS A 33 13.62 1.76 9.76
N ASP A 34 12.84 1.77 10.84
CA ASP A 34 12.46 0.55 11.56
C ASP A 34 11.63 -0.39 10.67
N TYR A 35 10.74 0.16 9.82
CA TYR A 35 10.02 -0.61 8.81
C TYR A 35 10.96 -1.22 7.76
N TYR A 36 11.94 -0.47 7.24
CA TYR A 36 12.93 -1.00 6.29
C TYR A 36 13.76 -2.13 6.88
N TRP A 37 14.05 -2.09 8.17
CA TRP A 37 14.74 -3.19 8.84
C TRP A 37 13.94 -4.49 8.83
N GLU A 38 12.62 -4.43 9.06
CA GLU A 38 11.74 -5.59 8.95
C GLU A 38 11.65 -6.09 7.49
N VAL A 39 11.71 -5.19 6.50
CA VAL A 39 11.81 -5.58 5.08
C VAL A 39 13.11 -6.33 4.79
N GLN A 40 14.26 -5.87 5.31
CA GLN A 40 15.53 -6.60 5.17
C GLN A 40 15.51 -7.95 5.88
N ARG A 41 14.79 -8.06 6.99
CA ARG A 41 14.58 -9.34 7.65
C ARG A 41 13.78 -10.29 6.77
N PHE A 42 12.67 -9.84 6.21
CA PHE A 42 11.86 -10.64 5.28
C PHE A 42 12.69 -11.07 4.05
N ASP A 43 13.52 -10.19 3.50
CA ASP A 43 14.42 -10.51 2.38
C ASP A 43 15.37 -11.69 2.69
N ARG A 44 15.99 -11.68 3.89
CA ARG A 44 16.83 -12.81 4.35
C ARG A 44 16.03 -14.11 4.47
N GLU A 45 14.85 -14.05 5.07
CA GLU A 45 13.96 -15.21 5.22
C GLU A 45 13.55 -15.78 3.85
N VAL A 46 13.26 -14.93 2.86
CA VAL A 46 13.02 -15.36 1.47
C VAL A 46 14.25 -16.05 0.88
N GLY A 47 15.45 -15.49 1.09
CA GLY A 47 16.70 -16.11 0.63
C GLY A 47 16.92 -17.50 1.21
N GLU A 48 16.63 -17.70 2.49
CA GLU A 48 16.69 -19.01 3.16
C GLU A 48 15.70 -20.01 2.57
N LEU A 49 14.45 -19.59 2.32
CA LEU A 49 13.43 -20.44 1.69
C LEU A 49 13.78 -20.83 0.25
N LEU A 50 14.33 -19.90 -0.53
CA LEU A 50 14.82 -20.19 -1.88
C LEU A 50 15.98 -21.18 -1.86
N LYS A 51 16.89 -21.05 -0.89
CA LYS A 51 17.98 -22.02 -0.71
C LYS A 51 17.45 -23.42 -0.36
N ILE A 52 16.42 -23.53 0.47
CA ILE A 52 15.80 -24.81 0.79
C ILE A 52 15.20 -25.47 -0.47
N LEU A 53 14.57 -24.70 -1.36
CA LEU A 53 14.07 -25.23 -2.64
C LEU A 53 15.21 -25.69 -3.55
N ASP A 54 16.31 -24.93 -3.59
CA ASP A 54 17.49 -25.23 -4.40
C ASP A 54 18.22 -26.49 -3.91
N ASP A 55 18.48 -26.59 -2.60
CA ASP A 55 19.14 -27.74 -1.98
C ASP A 55 18.35 -29.05 -2.18
N ASN A 56 17.03 -28.95 -2.36
CA ASN A 56 16.15 -30.08 -2.65
C ASN A 56 16.00 -30.37 -4.16
N GLY A 57 16.57 -29.56 -5.05
CA GLY A 57 16.46 -29.70 -6.50
C GLY A 57 15.10 -29.30 -7.08
N GLU A 58 14.26 -28.58 -6.33
CA GLU A 58 12.88 -28.25 -6.71
C GLU A 58 12.73 -26.82 -7.23
N LEU A 59 13.75 -25.97 -7.08
CA LEU A 59 13.66 -24.55 -7.41
C LEU A 59 13.32 -24.28 -8.87
N ASP A 60 13.87 -25.05 -9.81
CA ASP A 60 13.70 -24.79 -11.25
C ASP A 60 12.26 -25.01 -11.74
N ASN A 61 11.57 -26.02 -11.19
CA ASN A 61 10.19 -26.37 -11.49
C ASN A 61 9.17 -25.60 -10.60
N THR A 62 9.63 -24.83 -9.61
CA THR A 62 8.75 -24.10 -8.69
C THR A 62 8.44 -22.69 -9.19
N LEU A 63 7.15 -22.35 -9.28
CA LEU A 63 6.69 -20.96 -9.42
C LEU A 63 6.69 -20.28 -8.04
N VAL A 64 7.64 -19.38 -7.83
CA VAL A 64 7.74 -18.55 -6.62
C VAL A 64 7.17 -17.17 -6.90
N VAL A 65 6.23 -16.74 -6.05
CA VAL A 65 5.62 -15.39 -6.12
C VAL A 65 5.74 -14.71 -4.76
N ILE A 66 6.31 -13.51 -4.76
CA ILE A 66 6.45 -12.66 -3.57
C ILE A 66 5.66 -11.37 -3.78
N SER A 67 4.81 -11.04 -2.82
CA SER A 67 4.00 -9.82 -2.81
C SER A 67 3.65 -9.38 -1.39
N GLY A 68 3.24 -8.11 -1.25
CA GLY A 68 2.44 -7.66 -0.10
C GLY A 68 0.95 -7.91 -0.34
N ASP A 69 0.15 -7.90 0.73
CA ASP A 69 -1.32 -7.94 0.67
C ASP A 69 -1.94 -6.54 0.48
N ASN A 70 -1.30 -5.52 1.08
CA ASN A 70 -1.60 -4.10 0.95
C ASN A 70 -0.35 -3.24 1.14
N GLY A 71 -0.50 -1.92 1.00
CA GLY A 71 0.56 -0.95 1.26
C GLY A 71 1.05 -0.89 2.71
N MET A 72 2.07 -0.06 2.96
CA MET A 72 2.73 0.09 4.26
C MET A 72 1.77 0.60 5.36
N PRO A 73 2.01 0.29 6.66
CA PRO A 73 1.09 0.61 7.76
C PRO A 73 1.18 2.07 8.25
N PHE A 74 1.22 3.03 7.33
CA PHE A 74 1.37 4.46 7.62
C PHE A 74 0.10 5.25 7.25
N PRO A 75 -0.09 6.47 7.80
CA PRO A 75 -1.20 7.32 7.41
C PRO A 75 -1.28 7.47 5.88
N ARG A 76 -2.50 7.40 5.34
CA ARG A 76 -2.78 7.46 3.90
C ARG A 76 -2.25 6.29 3.05
N CYS A 77 -1.64 5.27 3.65
CA CYS A 77 -1.12 4.08 2.96
C CYS A 77 -2.14 2.93 3.06
N LYS A 78 -1.83 1.83 3.77
CA LYS A 78 -2.76 0.72 4.08
C LYS A 78 -4.18 1.23 4.41
N SER A 79 -5.20 0.47 4.01
CA SER A 79 -6.62 0.83 4.19
C SER A 79 -7.11 2.00 3.33
N ASN A 80 -6.32 2.45 2.35
CA ASN A 80 -6.69 3.49 1.38
C ASN A 80 -6.51 3.00 -0.06
N LEU A 81 -7.16 3.66 -1.02
CA LEU A 81 -7.11 3.31 -2.45
C LEU A 81 -6.09 4.14 -3.26
N TYR A 82 -5.18 4.84 -2.59
CA TYR A 82 -4.03 5.51 -3.20
C TYR A 82 -2.94 4.49 -3.56
N ASP A 83 -1.94 4.91 -4.34
CA ASP A 83 -0.85 4.02 -4.78
C ASP A 83 -0.08 3.51 -3.56
N LEU A 84 0.22 4.35 -2.56
CA LEU A 84 0.86 3.91 -1.31
C LEU A 84 0.03 2.90 -0.49
N GLY A 85 -1.27 2.74 -0.78
CA GLY A 85 -2.14 1.76 -0.12
C GLY A 85 -2.38 0.48 -0.92
N THR A 86 -2.23 0.54 -2.25
CA THR A 86 -2.67 -0.54 -3.16
C THR A 86 -1.58 -1.05 -4.11
N ASN A 87 -0.53 -0.26 -4.35
CA ASN A 87 0.60 -0.66 -5.16
C ASN A 87 1.59 -1.45 -4.30
N VAL A 88 1.49 -2.77 -4.37
CA VAL A 88 2.36 -3.71 -3.64
C VAL A 88 3.44 -4.26 -4.56
N PRO A 89 4.61 -4.65 -4.04
CA PRO A 89 5.61 -5.34 -4.85
C PRO A 89 5.02 -6.63 -5.39
N LEU A 90 5.39 -7.02 -6.61
CA LEU A 90 5.10 -8.35 -7.16
C LEU A 90 6.34 -8.85 -7.90
N ALA A 91 7.05 -9.79 -7.28
CA ALA A 91 8.19 -10.47 -7.86
C ALA A 91 7.83 -11.93 -8.15
N VAL A 92 8.15 -12.39 -9.35
CA VAL A 92 7.84 -13.75 -9.81
C VAL A 92 9.10 -14.41 -10.35
N ARG A 93 9.36 -15.64 -9.92
CA ARG A 93 10.46 -16.48 -10.39
C ARG A 93 9.92 -17.87 -10.75
N TRP A 94 10.26 -18.36 -11.93
CA TRP A 94 10.00 -19.73 -12.34
C TRP A 94 11.04 -20.12 -13.41
N PRO A 95 12.21 -20.65 -13.01
CA PRO A 95 13.36 -20.76 -13.90
C PRO A 95 13.08 -21.51 -15.21
N GLU A 96 12.31 -22.59 -15.17
CA GLU A 96 11.98 -23.37 -16.37
C GLU A 96 11.09 -22.64 -17.38
N ARG A 97 10.28 -21.65 -16.95
CA ARG A 97 9.21 -21.07 -17.79
C ARG A 97 9.23 -19.56 -17.93
N VAL A 98 9.90 -18.86 -17.02
CA VAL A 98 9.88 -17.39 -16.94
C VAL A 98 11.31 -16.87 -17.04
N LYS A 99 11.59 -16.16 -18.14
CA LYS A 99 12.88 -15.47 -18.34
C LYS A 99 13.15 -14.46 -17.21
N ALA A 100 14.27 -14.61 -16.52
CA ALA A 100 14.71 -13.71 -15.45
C ALA A 100 15.10 -12.30 -15.94
N GLY A 101 15.27 -11.36 -15.01
CA GLY A 101 15.76 -10.00 -15.29
C GLY A 101 14.76 -9.10 -16.04
N ARG A 102 13.47 -9.44 -15.97
CA ARG A 102 12.40 -8.69 -16.64
C ARG A 102 11.74 -7.70 -15.69
N SER A 103 11.35 -6.55 -16.24
CA SER A 103 10.44 -5.60 -15.60
C SER A 103 9.22 -5.45 -16.48
N VAL A 104 8.04 -5.63 -15.89
CA VAL A 104 6.73 -5.60 -16.56
C VAL A 104 5.93 -4.44 -16.01
N ARG A 105 5.23 -3.70 -16.88
CA ARG A 105 4.44 -2.51 -16.54
C ARG A 105 2.92 -2.74 -16.65
N ASP A 106 2.51 -3.92 -17.09
CA ASP A 106 1.13 -4.41 -17.13
C ASP A 106 0.43 -4.22 -15.79
N PHE A 107 -0.84 -3.79 -15.81
CA PHE A 107 -1.63 -3.72 -14.59
C PHE A 107 -2.06 -5.14 -14.17
N ILE A 108 -1.63 -5.52 -12.96
CA ILE A 108 -1.93 -6.80 -12.32
C ILE A 108 -2.66 -6.51 -11.01
N SER A 109 -3.73 -7.27 -10.74
CA SER A 109 -4.37 -7.32 -9.42
C SER A 109 -3.91 -8.56 -8.68
N LEU A 110 -3.84 -8.55 -7.35
CA LEU A 110 -3.59 -9.77 -6.57
C LEU A 110 -4.67 -10.83 -6.80
N ALA A 111 -5.89 -10.43 -7.17
CA ALA A 111 -6.94 -11.35 -7.56
C ALA A 111 -6.58 -12.17 -8.82
N ASP A 112 -5.65 -11.67 -9.66
CA ASP A 112 -5.17 -12.38 -10.86
C ASP A 112 -4.26 -13.57 -10.52
N LEU A 113 -3.75 -13.67 -9.27
CA LEU A 113 -2.90 -14.78 -8.84
C LEU A 113 -3.63 -16.12 -8.90
N ALA A 114 -4.87 -16.19 -8.41
CA ALA A 114 -5.67 -17.41 -8.39
C ALA A 114 -5.87 -18.03 -9.80
N PRO A 115 -6.38 -17.31 -10.81
CA PRO A 115 -6.48 -17.86 -12.16
C PRO A 115 -5.12 -18.14 -12.79
N THR A 116 -4.07 -17.39 -12.44
CA THR A 116 -2.70 -17.64 -12.94
C THR A 116 -2.14 -18.95 -12.40
N PHE A 117 -2.36 -19.26 -11.12
CA PHE A 117 -1.90 -20.51 -10.52
C PHE A 117 -2.62 -21.72 -11.09
N LEU A 118 -3.94 -21.62 -11.33
CA LEU A 118 -4.69 -22.68 -12.01
C LEU A 118 -4.09 -22.95 -13.40
N GLU A 119 -3.89 -21.91 -14.20
CA GLU A 119 -3.32 -22.06 -15.55
C GLU A 119 -1.88 -22.60 -15.51
N ALA A 120 -1.08 -22.18 -14.53
CA ALA A 120 0.30 -22.63 -14.36
C ALA A 120 0.40 -24.16 -14.18
N VAL A 121 -0.56 -24.77 -13.47
CA VAL A 121 -0.64 -26.23 -13.28
C VAL A 121 -1.51 -26.94 -14.33
N GLY A 122 -1.87 -26.26 -15.43
CA GLY A 122 -2.65 -26.85 -16.53
C GLY A 122 -4.15 -26.96 -16.28
N LEU A 123 -4.66 -26.35 -15.20
CA LEU A 123 -6.09 -26.24 -14.93
C LEU A 123 -6.68 -24.99 -15.60
N LYS A 124 -7.99 -24.99 -15.81
CA LYS A 124 -8.71 -23.84 -16.37
C LYS A 124 -9.28 -22.98 -15.24
N PRO A 125 -9.11 -21.65 -15.27
CA PRO A 125 -9.88 -20.74 -14.43
C PRO A 125 -11.39 -20.99 -14.56
N THR A 126 -12.13 -20.84 -13.46
CA THR A 126 -13.58 -21.05 -13.48
C THR A 126 -14.31 -19.80 -13.99
N PRO A 127 -15.53 -19.92 -14.56
CA PRO A 127 -16.27 -18.77 -15.09
C PRO A 127 -16.64 -17.70 -14.05
N GLU A 128 -16.67 -18.05 -12.77
CA GLU A 128 -16.99 -17.14 -11.66
C GLU A 128 -15.83 -16.22 -11.29
N MET A 129 -14.60 -16.57 -11.68
CA MET A 129 -13.43 -15.73 -11.46
C MET A 129 -13.53 -14.47 -12.34
N THR A 130 -13.65 -13.32 -11.70
CA THR A 130 -13.69 -12.01 -12.39
C THR A 130 -12.29 -11.49 -12.74
N ALA A 131 -11.26 -12.02 -12.08
CA ALA A 131 -9.86 -11.75 -12.36
C ALA A 131 -9.36 -12.59 -13.53
N ARG A 132 -8.23 -12.20 -14.13
CA ARG A 132 -7.71 -12.87 -15.33
C ARG A 132 -6.29 -13.35 -15.07
N SER A 133 -5.98 -14.56 -15.53
CA SER A 133 -4.61 -15.05 -15.52
C SER A 133 -3.66 -14.10 -16.27
N PHE A 134 -2.44 -13.94 -15.76
CA PHE A 134 -1.35 -13.23 -16.43
C PHE A 134 -0.19 -14.17 -16.78
N LEU A 135 -0.45 -15.48 -16.88
CA LEU A 135 0.57 -16.46 -17.27
C LEU A 135 1.16 -16.14 -18.66
N ASN A 136 0.34 -15.65 -19.60
CA ASN A 136 0.78 -15.15 -20.90
C ASN A 136 1.82 -14.03 -20.79
N VAL A 137 1.66 -13.13 -19.81
CA VAL A 137 2.62 -12.06 -19.54
C VAL A 137 3.91 -12.66 -18.98
N LEU A 138 3.81 -13.58 -18.02
CA LEU A 138 4.95 -14.26 -17.39
C LEU A 138 5.79 -15.03 -18.41
N THR A 139 5.20 -15.79 -19.33
CA THR A 139 5.94 -16.66 -20.26
C THR A 139 6.34 -15.98 -21.58
N SER A 140 5.89 -14.74 -21.84
CA SER A 140 6.16 -14.02 -23.09
C SER A 140 7.64 -13.72 -23.40
N GLY A 141 8.49 -13.69 -22.37
CA GLY A 141 9.89 -13.24 -22.48
C GLY A 141 10.09 -11.72 -22.69
N LYS A 142 9.02 -10.92 -22.76
CA LYS A 142 9.06 -9.47 -23.07
C LYS A 142 9.03 -8.58 -21.82
N SER A 143 9.77 -7.49 -21.81
CA SER A 143 9.71 -6.46 -20.75
C SER A 143 8.79 -5.29 -21.17
N GLY A 144 8.45 -4.41 -20.23
CA GLY A 144 7.59 -3.25 -20.48
C GLY A 144 6.11 -3.61 -20.45
N ARG A 145 5.32 -3.07 -21.38
CA ARG A 145 3.90 -3.41 -21.55
C ARG A 145 3.80 -4.60 -22.50
N VAL A 146 3.31 -5.74 -22.01
CA VAL A 146 3.22 -7.00 -22.75
C VAL A 146 1.81 -7.24 -23.29
N ASP A 147 0.80 -7.10 -22.43
CA ASP A 147 -0.62 -7.19 -22.76
C ASP A 147 -1.25 -5.78 -22.71
N PRO A 148 -1.53 -5.16 -23.87
CA PRO A 148 -2.13 -3.82 -23.91
C PRO A 148 -3.54 -3.78 -23.30
N LYS A 149 -4.21 -4.93 -23.09
CA LYS A 149 -5.52 -5.01 -22.43
C LYS A 149 -5.42 -4.92 -20.91
N ARG A 150 -4.21 -4.99 -20.35
CA ARG A 150 -3.92 -4.77 -18.92
C ARG A 150 -3.49 -3.32 -18.70
N ASN A 151 -4.41 -2.40 -18.98
CA ASN A 151 -4.18 -0.94 -18.97
C ASN A 151 -4.77 -0.22 -17.74
N HIS A 152 -5.44 -0.94 -16.84
CA HIS A 152 -5.95 -0.42 -15.58
C HIS A 152 -6.12 -1.52 -14.53
N VAL A 153 -6.28 -1.12 -13.27
CA VAL A 153 -6.75 -1.99 -12.18
C VAL A 153 -7.90 -1.31 -11.43
N LEU A 154 -8.82 -2.12 -10.90
CA LEU A 154 -9.91 -1.69 -10.04
C LEU A 154 -9.60 -2.13 -8.60
N THR A 155 -9.73 -1.21 -7.65
CA THR A 155 -9.55 -1.49 -6.23
C THR A 155 -10.78 -1.04 -5.44
N GLY A 156 -11.00 -1.65 -4.28
CA GLY A 156 -12.17 -1.38 -3.47
C GLY A 156 -11.93 -1.70 -2.01
N LYS A 157 -12.60 -0.94 -1.15
CA LYS A 157 -12.65 -1.19 0.29
C LYS A 157 -14.10 -1.03 0.73
N GLU A 158 -14.57 -1.94 1.58
CA GLU A 158 -15.86 -1.81 2.27
C GLU A 158 -15.64 -1.40 3.73
N ARG A 159 -14.94 -2.26 4.46
CA ARG A 159 -14.61 -2.14 5.88
C ARG A 159 -13.18 -2.65 6.08
N HIS A 160 -12.50 -2.13 7.11
CA HIS A 160 -11.23 -2.67 7.58
C HIS A 160 -11.38 -3.04 9.07
N VAL A 161 -11.56 -2.05 9.97
CA VAL A 161 -11.91 -2.30 11.37
C VAL A 161 -13.19 -1.57 11.80
N PRO A 162 -13.87 -1.99 12.90
CA PRO A 162 -14.96 -1.23 13.51
C PRO A 162 -14.43 0.12 14.03
N SER A 163 -14.59 1.14 13.21
CA SER A 163 -13.91 2.42 13.38
C SER A 163 -14.85 3.62 13.34
N GLN A 164 -16.14 3.44 13.08
CA GLN A 164 -17.11 4.54 12.97
C GLN A 164 -17.82 4.80 14.31
N GLU A 165 -18.38 6.01 14.49
CA GLU A 165 -19.00 6.45 15.75
C GLU A 165 -20.12 5.52 16.23
N THR A 166 -20.91 5.00 15.28
CA THR A 166 -22.02 4.10 15.57
C THR A 166 -22.02 2.89 14.62
N GLY A 167 -22.14 1.70 15.20
CA GLY A 167 -22.31 0.44 14.48
C GLY A 167 -21.06 -0.10 13.76
N MET A 168 -21.28 -1.11 12.93
CA MET A 168 -20.24 -1.80 12.16
C MET A 168 -20.07 -1.16 10.75
N GLY A 169 -20.41 0.11 10.59
CA GLY A 169 -20.25 0.82 9.31
C GLY A 169 -18.77 0.91 8.91
N GLY A 170 -18.47 0.79 7.62
CA GLY A 170 -17.14 1.08 7.08
C GLY A 170 -17.07 2.44 6.38
N TYR A 171 -15.97 2.65 5.67
CA TYR A 171 -15.78 3.77 4.73
C TYR A 171 -15.66 3.18 3.32
N PRO A 172 -16.80 2.89 2.65
CA PRO A 172 -16.79 2.24 1.35
C PRO A 172 -16.20 3.14 0.27
N MET A 173 -15.24 2.60 -0.48
CA MET A 173 -14.54 3.26 -1.57
C MET A 173 -14.38 2.34 -2.78
N ARG A 174 -14.34 2.91 -3.98
CA ARG A 174 -13.91 2.26 -5.21
C ARG A 174 -12.93 3.13 -5.95
N ALA A 175 -11.98 2.53 -6.64
CA ALA A 175 -11.03 3.26 -7.45
C ALA A 175 -10.73 2.57 -8.78
N MET A 176 -10.41 3.39 -9.77
CA MET A 176 -9.84 2.97 -11.05
C MET A 176 -8.48 3.63 -11.21
N ARG A 177 -7.44 2.82 -11.36
CA ARG A 177 -6.07 3.27 -11.59
C ARG A 177 -5.66 2.89 -13.02
N THR A 178 -5.45 3.89 -13.85
CA THR A 178 -4.89 3.78 -15.21
C THR A 178 -3.47 4.32 -15.21
N GLN A 179 -2.72 4.22 -16.31
CA GLN A 179 -1.35 4.74 -16.36
C GLN A 179 -1.22 6.22 -15.93
N ASN A 180 -2.17 7.07 -16.32
CA ASN A 180 -2.08 8.52 -16.12
C ASN A 180 -2.98 9.04 -15.00
N PHE A 181 -3.97 8.25 -14.55
CA PHE A 181 -4.98 8.73 -13.61
C PHE A 181 -5.27 7.73 -12.51
N LEU A 182 -5.54 8.25 -11.31
CA LEU A 182 -6.27 7.56 -10.26
C LEU A 182 -7.58 8.30 -10.01
N TYR A 183 -8.71 7.62 -10.16
CA TYR A 183 -10.01 8.11 -9.72
C TYR A 183 -10.49 7.28 -8.53
N ILE A 184 -10.97 7.93 -7.47
CA ILE A 184 -11.57 7.32 -6.28
C ILE A 184 -12.97 7.89 -6.07
N ARG A 185 -13.94 7.01 -5.83
CA ARG A 185 -15.28 7.33 -5.37
C ARG A 185 -15.42 6.96 -3.89
N ASN A 186 -15.68 7.96 -3.06
CA ASN A 186 -16.01 7.79 -1.64
C ASN A 186 -17.53 7.82 -1.45
N PHE A 187 -18.13 6.69 -1.09
CA PHE A 187 -19.60 6.58 -1.03
C PHE A 187 -20.23 7.17 0.24
N LYS A 188 -19.41 7.46 1.25
CA LYS A 188 -19.81 8.04 2.54
C LYS A 188 -18.84 9.17 2.95
N PRO A 189 -18.77 10.28 2.21
CA PRO A 189 -17.86 11.39 2.49
C PRO A 189 -18.14 12.08 3.83
N ASP A 190 -19.34 11.89 4.38
CA ASP A 190 -19.76 12.35 5.70
C ASP A 190 -19.07 11.61 6.86
N ARG A 191 -18.49 10.42 6.60
CA ARG A 191 -17.78 9.58 7.58
C ARG A 191 -16.29 9.87 7.63
N TRP A 192 -15.62 9.34 8.66
CA TRP A 192 -14.19 9.46 8.84
C TRP A 192 -13.45 8.30 8.17
N PRO A 193 -12.64 8.54 7.12
CA PRO A 193 -11.96 7.47 6.38
C PRO A 193 -10.91 6.73 7.22
N ALA A 194 -10.27 7.42 8.15
CA ALA A 194 -9.29 6.87 9.09
C ALA A 194 -9.91 6.36 10.41
N GLY A 195 -11.24 6.31 10.49
CA GLY A 195 -11.98 6.03 11.71
C GLY A 195 -12.39 7.30 12.45
N ALA A 196 -13.52 7.23 13.14
CA ALA A 196 -14.06 8.32 13.92
C ALA A 196 -13.11 8.70 15.06
N PRO A 197 -13.01 10.00 15.34
CA PRO A 197 -12.06 10.49 16.30
C PRO A 197 -12.36 10.06 17.76
N GLY A 198 -11.62 9.06 18.27
CA GLY A 198 -11.76 8.54 19.63
C GLY A 198 -10.63 8.96 20.58
N GLY A 199 -10.88 9.92 21.47
CA GLY A 199 -10.03 10.12 22.66
C GLY A 199 -8.61 10.67 22.45
N TYR A 200 -8.34 11.48 21.41
CA TYR A 200 -7.03 12.14 21.30
C TYR A 200 -6.80 13.07 22.49
N ALA A 201 -5.70 12.84 23.19
CA ALA A 201 -5.26 13.72 24.26
C ALA A 201 -4.83 15.07 23.70
N LYS A 202 -4.71 16.04 24.62
CA LYS A 202 -3.96 17.27 24.34
C LYS A 202 -2.58 16.89 23.76
N PRO A 203 -2.10 17.56 22.70
CA PRO A 203 -0.81 17.25 22.05
C PRO A 203 0.34 17.02 23.03
N THR A 204 0.38 17.82 24.10
CA THR A 204 1.40 17.79 25.16
C THR A 204 1.51 16.47 25.91
N LYS A 205 0.54 15.56 25.79
CA LYS A 205 0.54 14.25 26.45
C LYS A 205 0.97 13.09 25.55
N ILE A 206 1.33 13.34 24.30
CA ILE A 206 1.68 12.30 23.33
C ILE A 206 3.20 12.06 23.35
N ASP A 207 3.61 10.84 23.73
CA ASP A 207 4.96 10.32 23.57
C ASP A 207 5.06 9.60 22.22
N ILE A 208 5.87 10.14 21.31
CA ILE A 208 6.04 9.60 19.95
C ILE A 208 6.78 8.26 19.98
N SER A 209 7.75 8.09 20.89
CA SER A 209 8.56 6.88 20.99
C SER A 209 7.81 5.69 21.60
N ARG A 210 6.65 5.96 22.21
CA ARG A 210 5.78 4.97 22.84
C ARG A 210 4.34 5.14 22.33
N PRO A 211 4.06 4.73 21.07
CA PRO A 211 2.72 4.81 20.51
C PRO A 211 1.70 4.14 21.43
N LEU A 212 0.57 4.81 21.62
CA LEU A 212 -0.58 4.24 22.32
C LEU A 212 -1.27 3.18 21.45
N SER A 213 -2.35 2.56 21.93
CA SER A 213 -3.06 1.53 21.16
C SER A 213 -3.54 2.02 19.78
N THR A 214 -3.72 1.11 18.82
CA THR A 214 -4.29 1.43 17.49
C THR A 214 -5.62 2.18 17.59
N LYS A 215 -6.44 1.87 18.60
CA LYS A 215 -7.73 2.54 18.86
C LYS A 215 -7.60 3.98 19.32
N TYR A 216 -6.42 4.41 19.77
CA TYR A 216 -6.20 5.77 20.19
C TYR A 216 -6.29 6.70 18.99
N GLY A 217 -7.28 7.58 19.05
CA GLY A 217 -7.54 8.51 18.01
C GLY A 217 -8.25 7.88 16.80
N TYR A 218 -7.49 7.69 15.72
CA TYR A 218 -7.99 7.19 14.42
C TYR A 218 -7.71 5.69 14.31
N SER A 219 -8.73 4.86 14.55
CA SER A 219 -8.57 3.41 14.71
C SER A 219 -8.24 2.65 13.42
N ASP A 220 -8.41 3.26 12.25
CA ASP A 220 -8.12 2.63 10.95
C ASP A 220 -6.66 2.83 10.51
N ILE A 221 -5.85 3.45 11.36
CA ILE A 221 -4.40 3.61 11.20
C ILE A 221 -3.73 2.97 12.42
N ASP A 222 -2.81 2.05 12.15
CA ASP A 222 -2.09 1.28 13.16
C ASP A 222 -1.33 2.20 14.13
N ALA A 223 -1.13 1.71 15.36
CA ALA A 223 -0.28 2.39 16.33
C ALA A 223 1.16 2.46 15.83
N ALA A 224 1.63 3.68 15.55
CA ALA A 224 2.97 3.92 15.06
C ALA A 224 3.48 5.30 15.52
N PRO A 225 4.79 5.50 15.65
CA PRO A 225 5.38 6.81 15.92
C PRO A 225 4.94 7.88 14.93
N THR A 226 4.84 7.57 13.63
CA THR A 226 4.37 8.53 12.61
C THR A 226 2.96 9.00 12.91
N LYS A 227 2.05 8.08 13.27
CA LYS A 227 0.69 8.44 13.72
C LYS A 227 0.78 9.34 14.95
N SER A 228 1.53 8.96 15.98
CA SER A 228 1.71 9.76 17.20
C SER A 228 2.27 11.17 16.91
N TYR A 229 3.25 11.28 16.00
CA TYR A 229 3.83 12.54 15.58
C TYR A 229 2.77 13.43 14.92
N MET A 230 2.06 12.92 13.91
CA MET A 230 1.02 13.69 13.23
C MET A 230 -0.11 14.09 14.18
N LEU A 231 -0.51 13.23 15.14
CA LEU A 231 -1.48 13.60 16.18
C LEU A 231 -0.97 14.73 17.08
N LYS A 232 0.31 14.69 17.47
CA LYS A 232 0.93 15.71 18.32
C LYS A 232 1.08 17.04 17.61
N HIS A 233 1.43 17.02 16.32
CA HIS A 233 1.72 18.22 15.54
C HIS A 233 0.55 18.66 14.65
N ARG A 234 -0.67 18.13 14.86
CA ARG A 234 -1.85 18.39 14.01
C ARG A 234 -2.23 19.87 13.83
N ASP A 235 -1.88 20.71 14.80
CA ASP A 235 -2.17 22.15 14.79
C ASP A 235 -0.99 22.99 14.25
N ASP A 236 0.16 22.36 13.98
CA ASP A 236 1.32 22.99 13.35
C ASP A 236 1.03 23.26 11.87
N PRO A 237 1.18 24.50 11.37
CA PRO A 237 0.94 24.84 9.97
C PRO A 237 1.66 23.93 8.95
N GLU A 238 2.86 23.45 9.28
CA GLU A 238 3.66 22.61 8.37
C GLU A 238 3.13 21.16 8.30
N VAL A 239 2.46 20.69 9.36
CA VAL A 239 1.94 19.31 9.46
C VAL A 239 0.44 19.24 9.19
N LYS A 240 -0.30 20.32 9.45
CA LYS A 240 -1.76 20.37 9.41
C LYS A 240 -2.32 19.86 8.08
N ARG A 241 -1.76 20.28 6.94
CA ARG A 241 -2.21 19.81 5.62
C ARG A 241 -2.04 18.29 5.47
N LEU A 242 -0.89 17.75 5.88
CA LEU A 242 -0.61 16.31 5.78
C LEU A 242 -1.49 15.51 6.74
N PHE A 243 -1.77 16.07 7.92
CA PHE A 243 -2.74 15.53 8.85
C PHE A 243 -4.15 15.46 8.22
N GLU A 244 -4.62 16.55 7.60
CA GLU A 244 -5.93 16.57 6.92
C GLU A 244 -5.99 15.54 5.78
N LEU A 245 -4.93 15.39 4.99
CA LEU A 245 -4.85 14.36 3.94
C LEU A 245 -4.91 12.93 4.49
N GLY A 246 -4.23 12.66 5.61
CA GLY A 246 -4.15 11.33 6.21
C GLY A 246 -5.36 10.93 7.03
N PHE A 247 -5.98 11.89 7.73
CA PHE A 247 -6.95 11.63 8.80
C PHE A 247 -8.31 12.32 8.57
N GLY A 248 -8.34 13.41 7.81
CA GLY A 248 -9.53 14.22 7.57
C GLY A 248 -10.59 13.51 6.72
N LYS A 249 -11.79 14.10 6.69
CA LYS A 249 -12.84 13.68 5.76
C LYS A 249 -12.44 14.02 4.33
N ARG A 250 -12.96 13.26 3.38
CA ARG A 250 -12.65 13.38 1.94
C ARG A 250 -13.90 13.73 1.14
N PRO A 251 -13.77 14.42 0.00
CA PRO A 251 -14.89 14.66 -0.90
C PRO A 251 -15.43 13.34 -1.47
N ALA A 252 -16.61 13.41 -2.11
CA ALA A 252 -17.21 12.24 -2.73
C ALA A 252 -16.36 11.68 -3.89
N GLU A 253 -15.61 12.55 -4.58
CA GLU A 253 -14.81 12.20 -5.75
C GLU A 253 -13.40 12.74 -5.59
N GLU A 254 -12.44 11.89 -5.92
CA GLU A 254 -11.03 12.27 -5.98
C GLU A 254 -10.48 11.82 -7.33
N LEU A 255 -9.84 12.74 -8.05
CA LEU A 255 -9.15 12.47 -9.30
C LEU A 255 -7.74 13.02 -9.17
N TYR A 256 -6.74 12.22 -9.54
CA TYR A 256 -5.33 12.60 -9.54
C TYR A 256 -4.73 12.37 -10.92
N ASP A 257 -4.13 13.43 -11.47
CA ASP A 257 -3.31 13.39 -12.68
C ASP A 257 -1.88 12.99 -12.30
N LEU A 258 -1.52 11.75 -12.58
CA LEU A 258 -0.29 11.13 -12.11
C LEU A 258 0.95 11.55 -12.91
N GLN A 259 0.76 12.22 -14.05
CA GLN A 259 1.86 12.83 -14.79
C GLN A 259 2.35 14.10 -14.10
N LYS A 260 1.43 14.82 -13.43
CA LYS A 260 1.72 16.08 -12.71
C LYS A 260 1.91 15.86 -11.21
N ASP A 261 1.17 14.92 -10.64
CA ASP A 261 1.11 14.64 -9.21
C ASP A 261 1.15 13.12 -8.94
N PRO A 262 2.32 12.49 -9.13
CA PRO A 262 2.47 11.04 -8.90
C PRO A 262 2.25 10.64 -7.43
N GLU A 263 2.35 11.59 -6.51
CA GLU A 263 2.16 11.40 -5.06
C GLU A 263 0.69 11.54 -4.63
N GLN A 264 -0.18 11.95 -5.56
CA GLN A 264 -1.64 11.99 -5.39
C GLN A 264 -2.05 12.95 -4.26
N LEU A 265 -1.44 14.13 -4.15
CA LEU A 265 -1.69 15.09 -3.06
C LEU A 265 -2.70 16.20 -3.40
N ASN A 266 -3.03 16.37 -4.68
CA ASN A 266 -3.85 17.44 -5.20
C ASN A 266 -5.01 16.85 -6.00
N ASN A 267 -6.19 16.84 -5.39
CA ASN A 267 -7.42 16.40 -6.05
C ASN A 267 -7.84 17.40 -7.13
N VAL A 268 -8.00 16.93 -8.36
CA VAL A 268 -8.42 17.73 -9.52
C VAL A 268 -9.85 17.43 -9.97
N ALA A 269 -10.63 16.64 -9.23
CA ALA A 269 -11.98 16.21 -9.64
C ALA A 269 -12.94 17.38 -9.91
N ASP A 270 -12.83 18.48 -9.15
CA ASP A 270 -13.69 19.65 -9.30
C ASP A 270 -13.20 20.64 -10.37
N ARG A 271 -12.09 20.33 -11.06
CA ARG A 271 -11.51 21.23 -12.05
C ARG A 271 -12.17 21.05 -13.44
N PRO A 272 -12.64 22.11 -14.10
CA PRO A 272 -13.31 22.01 -15.40
C PRO A 272 -12.49 21.39 -16.52
N ASP A 273 -11.16 21.45 -16.47
CA ASP A 273 -10.26 20.83 -17.45
C ASP A 273 -10.16 19.31 -17.33
N TYR A 274 -10.75 18.72 -16.28
CA TYR A 274 -10.80 17.29 -16.02
C TYR A 274 -12.24 16.72 -16.00
N ALA A 275 -13.23 17.52 -16.42
CA ALA A 275 -14.65 17.15 -16.48
C ALA A 275 -14.99 16.17 -17.62
#